data_AF-A0A4P7N365-F1
#
_entry.id   AF-A0A4P7N365-F1
#
_cell.length_a   1.000
_cell.length_b   1.000
_cell.length_c   1.000
_cell.angle_alpha   90.00
_cell.angle_beta   90.00
_cell.angle_gamma   90.00
#
_symmetry.space_group_name_H-M   'P 1'
#
loop_
_entity.id
_entity.type
_entity.pdbx_description
1 polymer ?
#
loop_
_entity_poly.entity_id
_entity_poly.type
_entity_poly.pdbx_seq_one_letter_code
_entity_poly.pdbx_strand_id
1 'polypeptide(L)'
;MVQGASQRNATSKLAIALVTEYFPLYPLPQTCQNHYQLCTSLSILTKLSWPSPNMSNFTSTLHPYYPLGIAIPDYKANTISTLEIFAIFATACSGALLLALFFIRAVRPQISTGELSRALWFMLCGSIHLVLEGHFALNHVAGSNAVLSQLWKEYSLSDSRYLTRDAFMVCMETITAFAWGPLSFLLVYLIATAHPAQHFVQTVVSLGQLYGDVLYYATFFHEELLRGIEFSRPEGYYFYGYMVLMNAFWIVIPGLLLAQSGVATVQAFARAGKMAKRD
;
A
#
# COMPACT_ATOMS: atom_id res chain seq x y z
N MET A 1 -3.56 -17.94 27.19
CA MET A 1 -4.10 -16.94 26.23
C MET A 1 -3.91 -15.47 26.65
N VAL A 2 -3.33 -15.15 27.81
CA VAL A 2 -3.15 -13.74 28.27
C VAL A 2 -1.78 -13.12 27.87
N GLN A 3 -0.81 -13.93 27.45
CA GLN A 3 0.55 -13.44 27.15
C GLN A 3 0.68 -12.67 25.81
N GLY A 4 -0.16 -12.95 24.80
CA GLY A 4 -0.08 -12.28 23.49
C GLY A 4 -0.59 -10.82 23.49
N ALA A 5 -1.58 -10.50 24.32
CA ALA A 5 -2.06 -9.13 24.51
C ALA A 5 -1.04 -8.26 25.28
N SER A 6 -0.35 -8.86 26.26
CA SER A 6 0.68 -8.18 27.05
C SER A 6 1.93 -7.82 26.25
N GLN A 7 2.31 -8.63 25.25
CA GLN A 7 3.46 -8.33 24.38
C GLN A 7 3.13 -7.23 23.35
N ARG A 8 1.92 -7.21 22.78
CA ARG A 8 1.46 -6.11 21.91
C ARG A 8 1.55 -4.76 22.61
N ASN A 9 1.16 -4.69 23.89
CA ASN A 9 1.28 -3.49 24.73
C ASN A 9 2.72 -3.02 24.98
N ALA A 10 3.73 -3.88 24.87
CA ALA A 10 5.13 -3.49 25.08
C ALA A 10 5.76 -2.94 23.79
N THR A 11 5.47 -3.58 22.65
CA THR A 11 5.97 -3.14 21.34
C THR A 11 5.26 -1.87 20.87
N SER A 12 3.95 -1.74 21.14
CA SER A 12 3.21 -0.49 20.89
C SER A 12 3.75 0.64 21.76
N LYS A 13 4.14 0.40 23.02
CA LYS A 13 4.80 1.41 23.87
C LYS A 13 6.13 1.94 23.33
N LEU A 14 6.91 1.10 22.65
CA LEU A 14 8.17 1.53 22.02
C LEU A 14 7.91 2.37 20.76
N ALA A 15 6.88 2.03 19.98
CA ALA A 15 6.42 2.85 18.85
C ALA A 15 5.78 4.18 19.32
N ILE A 16 5.03 4.15 20.44
CA ILE A 16 4.44 5.33 21.11
C ILE A 16 5.51 6.34 21.50
N ALA A 17 6.64 5.89 22.06
CA ALA A 17 7.73 6.76 22.50
C ALA A 17 8.39 7.53 21.34
N LEU A 18 8.52 6.91 20.16
CA LEU A 18 9.14 7.55 19.00
C LEU A 18 8.25 8.60 18.32
N VAL A 19 6.91 8.47 18.43
CA VAL A 19 5.96 9.38 17.76
C VAL A 19 5.59 10.59 18.64
N THR A 20 5.52 10.42 19.97
CA THR A 20 5.14 11.53 20.87
C THR A 20 6.26 12.53 21.16
N GLU A 21 7.53 12.13 21.02
CA GLU A 21 8.67 13.02 21.33
C GLU A 21 8.88 14.14 20.29
N TYR A 22 8.27 14.05 19.10
CA TYR A 22 8.51 14.99 17.98
C TYR A 22 7.29 15.83 17.54
N PHE A 23 6.10 15.64 18.10
CA PHE A 23 4.90 16.40 17.73
C PHE A 23 4.12 16.89 18.97
N PRO A 24 4.36 18.11 19.47
CA PRO A 24 3.50 18.70 20.49
C PRO A 24 2.11 18.98 19.90
N LEU A 25 1.09 18.34 20.48
CA LEU A 25 -0.32 18.53 20.14
C LEU A 25 -0.76 19.96 20.49
N TYR A 26 -1.00 20.79 19.48
CA TYR A 26 -1.78 22.02 19.64
C TYR A 26 -3.28 21.71 19.46
N PRO A 27 -4.18 22.26 20.29
CA PRO A 27 -5.62 22.11 20.07
C PRO A 27 -6.08 22.87 18.81
N LEU A 28 -6.93 22.23 18.00
CA LEU A 28 -7.49 22.78 16.76
C LEU A 28 -8.46 23.95 17.04
N PRO A 29 -8.42 25.07 16.29
CA PRO A 29 -9.38 26.17 16.43
C PRO A 29 -10.78 25.83 15.87
N GLN A 30 -11.83 26.41 16.49
CA GLN A 30 -13.26 26.23 16.17
C GLN A 30 -13.70 26.61 14.74
N THR A 31 -12.81 27.12 13.89
CA THR A 31 -13.12 27.60 12.53
C THR A 31 -13.34 26.48 11.49
N CYS A 32 -13.04 25.23 11.81
CA CYS A 32 -13.21 24.10 10.88
C CYS A 32 -14.65 23.57 10.73
N GLN A 33 -15.63 24.05 11.51
CA GLN A 33 -17.03 23.63 11.35
C GLN A 33 -17.75 24.30 10.17
N ASN A 34 -17.25 25.44 9.67
CA ASN A 34 -17.95 26.24 8.66
C ASN A 34 -17.57 25.91 7.20
N HIS A 35 -16.55 25.07 6.97
CA HIS A 35 -16.11 24.71 5.61
C HIS A 35 -16.98 23.66 4.91
N TYR A 36 -17.86 22.97 5.64
CA TYR A 36 -18.77 21.98 5.05
C TYR A 36 -19.85 22.60 4.15
N GLN A 37 -20.15 23.90 4.31
CA GLN A 37 -21.18 24.59 3.53
C GLN A 37 -20.67 25.31 2.27
N LEU A 38 -19.36 25.56 2.13
CA LEU A 38 -18.85 26.29 0.96
C LEU A 38 -18.56 25.39 -0.25
N CYS A 39 -18.33 24.09 -0.06
CA CYS A 39 -18.08 23.14 -1.15
C CYS A 39 -19.31 22.83 -2.01
N THR A 40 -20.52 23.21 -1.60
CA THR A 40 -21.76 22.97 -2.37
C THR A 40 -22.01 23.97 -3.51
N SER A 41 -21.12 24.95 -3.72
CA SER A 41 -21.38 26.09 -4.64
C SER A 41 -20.63 26.06 -5.98
N LEU A 42 -19.76 25.07 -6.24
CA LEU A 42 -19.09 24.90 -7.54
C LEU A 42 -19.64 23.68 -8.29
N SER A 43 -20.77 23.88 -8.95
CA SER A 43 -21.46 22.90 -9.79
C SER A 43 -20.80 22.73 -11.17
N ILE A 44 -19.67 22.03 -11.24
CA ILE A 44 -19.08 21.52 -12.51
C ILE A 44 -18.85 19.98 -12.49
N LEU A 45 -19.18 19.25 -11.40
CA LEU A 45 -18.98 17.78 -11.31
C LEU A 45 -20.26 16.93 -11.20
N THR A 46 -21.41 17.40 -11.72
CA THR A 46 -22.72 16.72 -11.60
C THR A 46 -22.94 15.52 -12.54
N LYS A 47 -21.91 14.72 -12.83
CA LYS A 47 -22.07 13.38 -13.46
C LYS A 47 -21.46 12.22 -12.65
N LEU A 48 -21.33 12.40 -11.34
CA LEU A 48 -21.18 11.29 -10.39
C LEU A 48 -22.31 11.39 -9.36
N SER A 49 -23.53 11.10 -9.80
CA SER A 49 -24.66 10.90 -8.88
C SER A 49 -24.42 9.59 -8.13
N TRP A 50 -23.96 9.67 -6.88
CA TRP A 50 -24.09 8.56 -5.95
C TRP A 50 -25.58 8.31 -5.71
N PRO A 51 -26.11 7.08 -5.93
CA PRO A 51 -27.49 6.79 -5.59
C PRO A 51 -27.72 7.03 -4.10
N SER A 52 -28.84 7.68 -3.77
CA SER A 52 -29.30 7.84 -2.39
C SER A 52 -29.40 6.46 -1.74
N PRO A 53 -28.92 6.27 -0.50
CA PRO A 53 -29.02 4.99 0.17
C PRO A 53 -30.51 4.67 0.40
N ASN A 54 -30.99 3.59 -0.22
CA ASN A 54 -32.27 2.99 0.11
C ASN A 54 -32.24 2.61 1.60
N MET A 55 -33.14 3.17 2.40
CA MET A 55 -33.38 2.76 3.81
C MET A 55 -34.09 1.40 3.87
N SER A 56 -33.63 0.42 3.12
CA SER A 56 -34.12 -0.97 3.20
C SER A 56 -33.16 -1.78 4.07
N ASN A 57 -33.59 -2.06 5.29
CA ASN A 57 -33.05 -3.07 6.22
C ASN A 57 -31.52 -3.15 6.34
N PHE A 58 -30.93 -2.33 7.22
CA PHE A 58 -29.61 -2.63 7.81
C PHE A 58 -29.72 -3.86 8.73
N THR A 59 -29.95 -5.04 8.16
CA THR A 59 -29.50 -6.26 8.83
C THR A 59 -27.99 -6.20 8.77
N SER A 60 -27.33 -5.86 9.89
CA SER A 60 -25.88 -5.97 10.01
C SER A 60 -25.51 -7.42 9.67
N THR A 61 -25.02 -7.63 8.45
CA THR A 61 -24.56 -8.94 8.00
C THR A 61 -23.38 -9.30 8.85
N LEU A 62 -23.50 -10.38 9.63
CA LEU A 62 -22.43 -10.83 10.51
C LEU A 62 -21.16 -11.08 9.67
N HIS A 63 -20.08 -10.41 10.03
CA HIS A 63 -18.79 -10.50 9.35
C HIS A 63 -17.63 -10.64 10.36
N PRO A 64 -16.49 -11.20 9.96
CA PRO A 64 -15.35 -11.44 10.87
C PRO A 64 -14.44 -10.23 11.10
N TYR A 65 -14.68 -9.11 10.40
CA TYR A 65 -13.82 -7.92 10.45
C TYR A 65 -14.08 -7.06 11.69
N TYR A 66 -13.00 -6.49 12.25
CA TYR A 66 -13.06 -5.60 13.40
C TYR A 66 -13.15 -4.15 12.95
N PRO A 67 -13.88 -3.24 13.62
CA PRO A 67 -14.69 -3.51 14.81
C PRO A 67 -15.94 -4.34 14.47
N LEU A 68 -16.25 -5.29 15.35
CA LEU A 68 -17.39 -6.18 15.17
C LEU A 68 -18.72 -5.40 15.26
N GLY A 69 -19.73 -5.87 14.53
CA GLY A 69 -21.10 -5.34 14.60
C GLY A 69 -21.35 -4.08 13.78
N ILE A 70 -20.32 -3.46 13.22
CA ILE A 70 -20.45 -2.36 12.27
C ILE A 70 -21.01 -2.89 10.94
N ALA A 71 -21.78 -2.10 10.20
CA ALA A 71 -22.29 -2.52 8.90
C ALA A 71 -21.20 -2.38 7.82
N ILE A 72 -20.97 -3.45 7.05
CA ILE A 72 -20.21 -3.39 5.78
C ILE A 72 -21.23 -3.54 4.64
N PRO A 73 -21.52 -2.47 3.89
CA PRO A 73 -22.52 -2.52 2.81
C PRO A 73 -22.24 -3.61 1.79
N ASP A 74 -23.29 -4.34 1.42
CA ASP A 74 -23.28 -5.42 0.43
C ASP A 74 -22.33 -6.60 0.73
N TYR A 75 -21.85 -6.75 1.97
CA TYR A 75 -20.83 -7.75 2.31
C TYR A 75 -21.19 -9.17 1.84
N LYS A 76 -20.24 -9.79 1.13
CA LYS A 76 -20.27 -11.21 0.75
C LYS A 76 -19.03 -11.90 1.29
N ALA A 77 -19.22 -13.01 2.00
CA ALA A 77 -18.10 -13.83 2.47
C ALA A 77 -17.30 -14.42 1.30
N ASN A 78 -16.02 -14.70 1.53
CA ASN A 78 -15.21 -15.46 0.57
C ASN A 78 -15.82 -16.85 0.33
N THR A 79 -15.78 -17.29 -0.92
CA THR A 79 -16.24 -18.60 -1.36
C THR A 79 -15.09 -19.56 -1.64
N ILE A 80 -13.87 -19.03 -1.82
CA ILE A 80 -12.63 -19.80 -1.91
C ILE A 80 -11.86 -19.72 -0.59
N SER A 81 -11.12 -20.78 -0.26
CA SER A 81 -10.34 -20.86 0.97
C SER A 81 -9.12 -19.93 0.96
N THR A 82 -8.61 -19.56 2.15
CA THR A 82 -7.35 -18.82 2.31
C THR A 82 -6.19 -19.48 1.55
N LEU A 83 -6.12 -20.81 1.54
CA LEU A 83 -5.07 -21.54 0.82
C LEU A 83 -5.19 -21.35 -0.70
N GLU A 84 -6.40 -21.43 -1.25
CA GLU A 84 -6.64 -21.17 -2.67
C GLU A 84 -6.31 -19.73 -3.03
N ILE A 85 -6.69 -18.76 -2.19
CA ILE A 85 -6.35 -17.34 -2.36
C ILE A 85 -4.84 -17.15 -2.45
N PHE A 86 -4.08 -17.72 -1.51
CA PHE A 86 -2.62 -17.66 -1.54
C PHE A 86 -1.99 -18.39 -2.73
N ALA A 87 -2.52 -19.57 -3.09
CA ALA A 87 -2.05 -20.32 -4.25
C ALA A 87 -2.23 -19.51 -5.55
N ILE A 88 -3.39 -18.87 -5.71
CA ILE A 88 -3.67 -18.00 -6.86
C ILE A 88 -2.71 -16.81 -6.88
N PHE A 89 -2.55 -16.11 -5.75
CA PHE A 89 -1.65 -14.95 -5.67
C PHE A 89 -0.19 -15.32 -5.96
N ALA A 90 0.31 -16.38 -5.34
CA ALA A 90 1.67 -16.88 -5.54
C ALA A 90 1.90 -17.31 -6.99
N THR A 91 0.92 -17.98 -7.62
CA THR A 91 0.99 -18.40 -9.02
C THR A 91 1.02 -17.20 -9.95
N ALA A 92 0.17 -16.20 -9.73
CA ALA A 92 0.14 -14.98 -10.54
C ALA A 92 1.46 -14.20 -10.44
N CYS A 93 1.98 -14.01 -9.22
CA CYS A 93 3.26 -13.34 -8.99
C CYS A 93 4.41 -14.11 -9.64
N SER A 94 4.45 -15.44 -9.48
CA SER A 94 5.49 -16.29 -10.09
C SER A 94 5.44 -16.23 -11.61
N GLY A 95 4.24 -16.27 -12.21
CA GLY A 95 4.05 -16.12 -13.65
C GLY A 95 4.60 -14.79 -14.17
N ALA A 96 4.23 -13.67 -13.53
CA ALA A 96 4.73 -12.35 -13.89
C ALA A 96 6.26 -12.26 -13.80
N LEU A 97 6.84 -12.79 -12.71
CA LEU A 97 8.29 -12.79 -12.49
C LEU A 97 9.04 -13.67 -13.50
N LEU A 98 8.52 -14.86 -13.83
CA LEU A 98 9.14 -15.77 -14.80
C LEU A 98 9.11 -15.18 -16.21
N LEU A 99 7.99 -14.57 -16.60
CA LEU A 99 7.89 -13.87 -17.89
C LEU A 99 8.88 -12.71 -17.96
N ALA A 100 8.94 -11.87 -16.91
CA ALA A 100 9.89 -10.77 -16.86
C ALA A 100 11.34 -11.26 -16.91
N LEU A 101 11.67 -12.31 -16.15
CA LEU A 101 12.99 -12.93 -16.16
C LEU A 101 13.40 -13.36 -17.57
N PHE A 102 12.49 -14.03 -18.29
CA PHE A 102 12.72 -14.47 -19.65
C PHE A 102 12.99 -13.28 -20.58
N PHE A 103 12.11 -12.28 -20.60
CA PHE A 103 12.26 -11.11 -21.48
C PHE A 103 13.49 -10.26 -21.14
N ILE A 104 13.77 -10.01 -19.86
CA ILE A 104 14.94 -9.24 -19.43
C ILE A 104 16.22 -9.93 -19.89
N ARG A 105 16.33 -11.25 -19.73
CA ARG A 105 17.52 -12.00 -20.18
C ARG A 105 17.62 -12.11 -21.69
N ALA A 106 16.50 -12.12 -22.41
CA ALA A 106 16.50 -12.06 -23.87
C ALA A 106 17.06 -10.71 -24.37
N VAL A 107 16.71 -9.60 -23.71
CA VAL A 107 17.15 -8.24 -24.09
C VAL A 107 18.58 -7.94 -23.61
N ARG A 108 18.94 -8.36 -22.39
CA ARG A 108 20.25 -8.08 -21.76
C ARG A 108 20.83 -9.35 -21.12
N PRO A 109 21.43 -10.27 -21.91
CA PRO A 109 21.93 -11.56 -21.41
C PRO A 109 22.98 -11.44 -20.30
N GLN A 110 23.78 -10.37 -20.33
CA GLN A 110 24.86 -10.11 -19.37
C GLN A 110 24.44 -9.17 -18.22
N ILE A 111 23.14 -9.09 -17.92
CA ILE A 111 22.64 -8.30 -16.78
C ILE A 111 23.20 -8.83 -15.46
N SER A 112 23.64 -7.93 -14.59
CA SER A 112 24.13 -8.31 -13.25
C SER A 112 22.99 -8.85 -12.38
N THR A 113 23.30 -9.73 -11.42
CA THR A 113 22.32 -10.26 -10.47
C THR A 113 21.58 -9.15 -9.73
N GLY A 114 22.28 -8.09 -9.31
CA GLY A 114 21.67 -6.96 -8.60
C GLY A 114 20.69 -6.16 -9.46
N GLU A 115 21.01 -5.90 -10.72
CA GLU A 115 20.09 -5.23 -11.65
C GLU A 115 18.88 -6.11 -11.97
N LEU A 116 19.10 -7.41 -12.19
CA LEU A 116 18.02 -8.36 -12.45
C LEU A 116 17.06 -8.47 -11.25
N SER A 117 17.57 -8.62 -10.04
CA SER A 117 16.75 -8.68 -8.83
C SER A 117 15.91 -7.41 -8.64
N ARG A 118 16.48 -6.23 -8.91
CA ARG A 118 15.73 -4.95 -8.93
C ARG A 118 14.63 -4.92 -9.98
N ALA A 119 14.94 -5.33 -11.20
CA ALA A 119 13.96 -5.36 -12.28
C ALA A 119 12.81 -6.33 -11.95
N LEU A 120 13.10 -7.48 -11.36
CA LEU A 120 12.09 -8.43 -10.88
C LEU A 120 11.27 -7.88 -9.71
N TRP A 121 11.90 -7.18 -8.76
CA TRP A 121 11.18 -6.48 -7.70
C TRP A 121 10.18 -5.46 -8.27
N PHE A 122 10.61 -4.59 -9.19
CA PHE A 122 9.71 -3.61 -9.78
C PHE A 122 8.66 -4.24 -10.72
N MET A 123 8.93 -5.39 -11.33
CA MET A 123 7.89 -6.16 -12.01
C MET A 123 6.81 -6.62 -11.02
N LEU A 124 7.21 -7.12 -9.84
CA LEU A 124 6.27 -7.53 -8.80
C LEU A 124 5.46 -6.33 -8.29
N CYS A 125 6.13 -5.21 -7.95
CA CYS A 125 5.46 -3.98 -7.52
C CYS A 125 4.48 -3.47 -8.58
N GLY A 126 4.92 -3.34 -9.83
CA GLY A 126 4.07 -2.90 -10.94
C GLY A 126 2.82 -3.75 -11.08
N SER A 127 2.97 -5.08 -10.97
CA SER A 127 1.87 -6.02 -11.07
C SER A 127 0.88 -5.89 -9.91
N ILE A 128 1.37 -5.81 -8.67
CA ILE A 128 0.52 -5.68 -7.48
C ILE A 128 -0.19 -4.34 -7.48
N HIS A 129 0.54 -3.24 -7.65
CA HIS A 129 -0.03 -1.89 -7.65
C HIS A 129 -1.09 -1.72 -8.75
N LEU A 130 -0.77 -2.11 -9.99
CA LEU A 130 -1.70 -1.87 -11.08
C LEU A 130 -2.92 -2.82 -11.03
N VAL A 131 -2.72 -4.10 -10.72
CA VAL A 131 -3.80 -5.10 -10.80
C VAL A 131 -4.57 -5.20 -9.49
N LEU A 132 -3.88 -5.42 -8.36
CA LEU A 132 -4.53 -5.65 -7.09
C LEU A 132 -5.07 -4.33 -6.52
N GLU A 133 -4.22 -3.31 -6.39
CA GLU A 133 -4.59 -2.02 -5.81
C GLU A 133 -5.47 -1.21 -6.76
N GLY A 134 -5.22 -1.30 -8.08
CA GLY A 134 -6.13 -0.76 -9.09
C GLY A 134 -7.53 -1.38 -9.03
N HIS A 135 -7.63 -2.69 -8.78
CA HIS A 135 -8.92 -3.33 -8.55
C HIS A 135 -9.63 -2.78 -7.32
N PHE A 136 -8.92 -2.56 -6.21
CA PHE A 136 -9.49 -1.97 -5.00
C PHE A 136 -9.95 -0.52 -5.21
N ALA A 137 -9.13 0.29 -5.88
CA ALA A 137 -9.44 1.68 -6.17
C ALA A 137 -10.76 1.82 -6.96
N LEU A 138 -10.95 0.95 -7.95
CA LEU A 138 -12.08 1.01 -8.89
C LEU A 138 -13.34 0.24 -8.44
N ASN A 139 -13.23 -0.73 -7.53
CA ASN A 139 -14.34 -1.64 -7.22
C ASN A 139 -14.72 -1.65 -5.74
N HIS A 140 -16.01 -1.90 -5.47
CA HIS A 140 -16.49 -2.21 -4.13
C HIS A 140 -16.19 -3.67 -3.76
N VAL A 141 -15.01 -3.91 -3.16
CA VAL A 141 -14.49 -5.27 -2.91
C VAL A 141 -15.34 -6.09 -1.94
N ALA A 142 -16.02 -5.44 -0.98
CA ALA A 142 -16.80 -6.13 0.04
C ALA A 142 -17.98 -6.93 -0.53
N GLY A 143 -18.61 -6.44 -1.61
CA GLY A 143 -19.80 -7.04 -2.21
C GLY A 143 -19.55 -7.96 -3.41
N SER A 144 -18.29 -8.35 -3.64
CA SER A 144 -17.88 -9.11 -4.82
C SER A 144 -17.16 -10.40 -4.47
N ASN A 145 -17.46 -11.46 -5.23
CA ASN A 145 -16.75 -12.74 -5.18
C ASN A 145 -15.79 -12.92 -6.37
N ALA A 146 -15.45 -11.84 -7.09
CA ALA A 146 -14.33 -11.87 -8.01
C ALA A 146 -13.03 -12.21 -7.24
N VAL A 147 -12.11 -12.94 -7.88
CA VAL A 147 -10.87 -13.43 -7.25
C VAL A 147 -10.09 -12.32 -6.54
N LEU A 148 -9.90 -11.17 -7.18
CA LEU A 148 -9.21 -10.02 -6.59
C LEU A 148 -9.96 -9.42 -5.39
N SER A 149 -11.29 -9.39 -5.43
CA SER A 149 -12.09 -8.96 -4.28
C SER A 149 -11.96 -9.92 -3.09
N GLN A 150 -11.83 -11.21 -3.37
CA GLN A 150 -11.63 -12.23 -2.34
C GLN A 150 -10.23 -12.14 -1.71
N LEU A 151 -9.20 -11.84 -2.51
CA LEU A 151 -7.86 -11.47 -2.03
C LEU A 151 -7.91 -10.26 -1.07
N TRP A 152 -8.62 -9.20 -1.46
CA TRP A 152 -8.78 -8.02 -0.60
C TRP A 152 -9.52 -8.34 0.69
N LYS A 153 -10.61 -9.12 0.61
CA LYS A 153 -11.34 -9.57 1.79
C LYS A 153 -10.48 -10.42 2.72
N GLU A 154 -9.56 -11.24 2.19
CA GLU A 154 -8.61 -12.00 3.00
C GLU A 154 -7.61 -11.07 3.70
N TYR A 155 -6.97 -10.17 2.94
CA TYR A 155 -6.02 -9.22 3.50
C TYR A 155 -6.65 -8.28 4.53
N SER A 156 -7.93 -7.91 4.34
CA SER A 156 -8.69 -7.05 5.25
C SER A 156 -8.94 -7.66 6.62
N LEU A 157 -8.64 -8.94 6.85
CA LEU A 157 -8.63 -9.53 8.19
C LEU A 157 -7.52 -8.94 9.06
N SER A 158 -6.47 -8.40 8.42
CA SER A 158 -5.39 -7.66 9.08
C SER A 158 -5.70 -6.18 9.26
N ASP A 159 -6.54 -5.60 8.40
CA ASP A 159 -6.97 -4.21 8.46
C ASP A 159 -8.31 -4.04 7.72
N SER A 160 -9.40 -3.91 8.47
CA SER A 160 -10.74 -3.83 7.90
C SER A 160 -11.05 -2.52 7.18
N ARG A 161 -10.19 -1.50 7.29
CA ARG A 161 -10.40 -0.19 6.65
C ARG A 161 -10.54 -0.29 5.13
N TYR A 162 -9.96 -1.33 4.54
CA TYR A 162 -10.17 -1.71 3.13
C TYR A 162 -11.64 -2.05 2.81
N LEU A 163 -12.39 -2.69 3.70
CA LEU A 163 -13.79 -3.04 3.44
C LEU A 163 -14.76 -1.91 3.73
N THR A 164 -14.41 -1.00 4.64
CA THR A 164 -15.18 0.21 4.92
C THR A 164 -14.83 1.37 3.99
N ARG A 165 -13.90 1.15 3.04
CA ARG A 165 -13.41 2.15 2.08
C ARG A 165 -12.96 3.44 2.78
N ASP A 166 -12.13 3.29 3.80
CA ASP A 166 -11.52 4.43 4.49
C ASP A 166 -10.85 5.39 3.48
N ALA A 167 -11.00 6.69 3.73
CA ALA A 167 -10.58 7.72 2.79
C ALA A 167 -9.08 7.68 2.50
N PHE A 168 -8.25 7.45 3.54
CA PHE A 168 -6.81 7.33 3.34
C PHE A 168 -6.49 6.09 2.51
N MET A 169 -7.08 4.94 2.83
CA MET A 169 -6.85 3.70 2.09
C MET A 169 -7.20 3.85 0.61
N VAL A 170 -8.38 4.40 0.30
CA VAL A 170 -8.79 4.63 -1.11
C VAL A 170 -7.83 5.58 -1.82
N CYS A 171 -7.44 6.70 -1.19
CA CYS A 171 -6.53 7.67 -1.80
C CYS A 171 -5.12 7.11 -2.03
N MET A 172 -4.55 6.45 -1.02
CA MET A 172 -3.22 5.85 -1.10
C MET A 172 -3.16 4.80 -2.21
N GLU A 173 -4.09 3.85 -2.20
CA GLU A 173 -4.12 2.74 -3.16
C GLU A 173 -4.45 3.22 -4.58
N THR A 174 -5.16 4.35 -4.73
CA THR A 174 -5.37 4.97 -6.05
C THR A 174 -4.07 5.57 -6.59
N ILE A 175 -3.30 6.25 -5.73
CA ILE A 175 -2.00 6.83 -6.13
C ILE A 175 -1.02 5.70 -6.48
N THR A 176 -0.97 4.65 -5.67
CA THR A 176 -0.08 3.51 -5.93
C THR A 176 -0.44 2.83 -7.24
N ALA A 177 -1.72 2.59 -7.51
CA ALA A 177 -2.17 2.00 -8.76
C ALA A 177 -1.90 2.89 -9.98
N PHE A 178 -2.17 4.20 -9.90
CA PHE A 178 -2.08 5.11 -11.05
C PHE A 178 -0.66 5.64 -11.30
N ALA A 179 0.16 5.80 -10.25
CA ALA A 179 1.52 6.33 -10.37
C ALA A 179 2.57 5.23 -10.16
N TRP A 180 2.59 4.57 -9.01
CA TRP A 180 3.67 3.63 -8.66
C TRP A 180 3.63 2.36 -9.53
N GLY A 181 2.46 1.87 -9.91
CA GLY A 181 2.29 0.75 -10.82
C GLY A 181 2.96 0.99 -12.19
N PRO A 182 2.50 1.99 -12.96
CA PRO A 182 3.09 2.34 -14.26
C PRO A 182 4.57 2.71 -14.18
N LEU A 183 4.98 3.48 -13.17
CA LEU A 183 6.39 3.86 -13.01
C LEU A 183 7.29 2.66 -12.67
N SER A 184 6.76 1.65 -11.97
CA SER A 184 7.51 0.41 -11.72
C SER A 184 7.78 -0.36 -13.01
N PHE A 185 6.79 -0.48 -13.91
CA PHE A 185 7.02 -1.09 -15.23
C PHE A 185 7.98 -0.28 -16.10
N LEU A 186 7.87 1.05 -16.09
CA LEU A 186 8.86 1.91 -16.75
C LEU A 186 10.27 1.63 -16.20
N LEU A 187 10.41 1.48 -14.89
CA LEU A 187 11.69 1.22 -14.26
C LEU A 187 12.28 -0.15 -14.66
N VAL A 188 11.44 -1.18 -14.85
CA VAL A 188 11.90 -2.46 -15.44
C VAL A 188 12.55 -2.23 -16.81
N TYR A 189 11.90 -1.45 -17.68
CA TYR A 189 12.45 -1.09 -18.99
C TYR A 189 13.76 -0.30 -18.88
N LEU A 190 13.83 0.70 -18.00
CA LEU A 190 15.03 1.52 -17.80
C LEU A 190 16.21 0.68 -17.29
N ILE A 191 15.96 -0.30 -16.41
CA ILE A 191 17.00 -1.21 -15.91
C ILE A 191 17.46 -2.15 -17.03
N ALA A 192 16.52 -2.73 -17.78
CA ALA A 192 16.82 -3.65 -18.88
C ALA A 192 17.65 -2.97 -19.99
N THR A 193 17.44 -1.68 -20.21
CA THR A 193 18.17 -0.87 -21.21
C THR A 193 19.38 -0.11 -20.65
N ALA A 194 19.69 -0.29 -19.36
CA ALA A 194 20.75 0.45 -18.64
C ALA A 194 20.61 1.99 -18.76
N HIS A 195 19.38 2.49 -18.86
CA HIS A 195 19.11 3.92 -19.07
C HIS A 195 19.52 4.74 -17.83
N PRO A 196 20.17 5.92 -17.99
CA PRO A 196 20.66 6.72 -16.87
C PRO A 196 19.56 7.22 -15.93
N ALA A 197 18.34 7.41 -16.45
CA ALA A 197 17.19 7.85 -15.64
C ALA A 197 16.69 6.80 -14.62
N GLN A 198 17.19 5.56 -14.65
CA GLN A 198 16.74 4.49 -13.75
C GLN A 198 16.86 4.88 -12.26
N HIS A 199 17.92 5.60 -11.87
CA HIS A 199 18.13 5.98 -10.47
C HIS A 199 17.16 7.08 -10.03
N PHE A 200 16.80 7.99 -10.94
CA PHE A 200 15.79 9.01 -10.67
C PHE A 200 14.42 8.38 -10.45
N VAL A 201 13.96 7.56 -11.42
CA VAL A 201 12.65 6.90 -11.32
C VAL A 201 12.59 5.94 -10.13
N GLN A 202 13.66 5.19 -9.86
CA GLN A 202 13.78 4.37 -8.65
C GLN A 202 13.60 5.19 -7.38
N THR A 203 14.25 6.35 -7.29
CA THR A 203 14.14 7.21 -6.10
C THR A 203 12.69 7.66 -5.89
N VAL A 204 12.02 8.09 -6.96
CA VAL A 204 10.61 8.53 -6.91
C VAL A 204 9.69 7.40 -6.43
N VAL A 205 9.76 6.22 -7.06
CA VAL A 205 8.89 5.09 -6.71
C VAL A 205 9.20 4.56 -5.31
N SER A 206 10.47 4.35 -4.97
CA SER A 206 10.86 3.82 -3.66
C SER A 206 10.52 4.77 -2.51
N LEU A 207 10.64 6.09 -2.71
CA LEU A 207 10.19 7.07 -1.72
C LEU A 207 8.66 7.05 -1.58
N GLY A 208 7.94 6.96 -2.70
CA GLY A 208 6.48 6.88 -2.70
C GLY A 208 5.94 5.66 -1.94
N GLN A 209 6.54 4.50 -2.16
CA GLN A 209 6.22 3.26 -1.44
C GLN A 209 6.46 3.40 0.06
N LEU A 210 7.67 3.85 0.45
CA LEU A 210 8.02 4.02 1.86
C LEU A 210 7.12 5.05 2.56
N TYR A 211 6.83 6.17 1.90
CA TYR A 211 5.95 7.20 2.43
C TYR A 211 4.51 6.71 2.60
N GLY A 212 4.00 5.96 1.62
CA GLY A 212 2.69 5.30 1.70
C GLY A 212 2.59 4.37 2.92
N ASP A 213 3.57 3.48 3.09
CA ASP A 213 3.61 2.55 4.23
C ASP A 213 3.71 3.28 5.57
N VAL A 214 4.55 4.32 5.67
CA VAL A 214 4.65 5.13 6.90
C VAL A 214 3.29 5.73 7.25
N LEU A 215 2.56 6.29 6.28
CA LEU A 215 1.23 6.82 6.52
C LEU A 215 0.19 5.73 6.81
N TYR A 216 0.30 4.57 6.17
CA TYR A 216 -0.56 3.41 6.43
C TYR A 216 -0.50 2.98 7.90
N TYR A 217 0.72 2.79 8.43
CA TYR A 217 0.91 2.48 9.85
C TYR A 217 0.53 3.65 10.76
N ALA A 218 0.91 4.87 10.41
CA ALA A 218 0.61 6.04 11.23
C ALA A 218 -0.90 6.23 11.41
N THR A 219 -1.69 6.10 10.34
CA THR A 219 -3.15 6.20 10.40
C THR A 219 -3.78 5.04 11.15
N PHE A 220 -3.26 3.81 10.97
CA PHE A 220 -3.73 2.63 11.71
C PHE A 220 -3.58 2.84 13.22
N PHE A 221 -2.35 3.13 13.66
CA PHE A 221 -2.05 3.27 15.09
C PHE A 221 -2.63 4.55 15.67
N HIS A 222 -2.79 5.62 14.89
CA HIS A 222 -3.46 6.82 15.36
C HIS A 222 -4.91 6.54 15.80
N GLU A 223 -5.68 5.83 14.97
CA GLU A 223 -7.06 5.46 15.29
C GLU A 223 -7.11 4.46 16.47
N GLU A 224 -6.21 3.49 16.54
CA GLU A 224 -6.13 2.55 17.66
C GLU A 224 -5.79 3.28 18.98
N LEU A 225 -4.78 4.14 18.98
CA LEU A 225 -4.27 4.81 20.19
C LEU A 225 -5.18 5.92 20.70
N LEU A 226 -5.74 6.73 19.80
CA LEU A 226 -6.54 7.89 20.20
C LEU A 226 -8.02 7.58 20.33
N ARG A 227 -8.53 6.58 19.59
CA ARG A 227 -9.96 6.27 19.53
C ARG A 227 -10.30 4.88 20.01
N GLY A 228 -9.30 4.03 20.29
CA GLY A 228 -9.51 2.66 20.76
C GLY A 228 -10.18 1.77 19.71
N ILE A 229 -10.05 2.12 18.42
CA ILE A 229 -10.67 1.39 17.32
C ILE A 229 -9.68 0.34 16.81
N GLU A 230 -10.03 -0.93 16.97
CA GLU A 230 -9.26 -2.04 16.42
C GLU A 230 -9.77 -2.39 15.02
N PHE A 231 -8.86 -2.44 14.03
CA PHE A 231 -9.20 -2.86 12.66
C PHE A 231 -8.68 -4.26 12.31
N SER A 232 -7.70 -4.75 13.05
CA SER A 232 -7.11 -6.08 12.86
C SER A 232 -7.82 -7.12 13.72
N ARG A 233 -7.98 -8.34 13.20
CA ARG A 233 -8.43 -9.45 14.02
C ARG A 233 -7.42 -9.78 15.13
N PRO A 234 -7.88 -10.25 16.31
CA PRO A 234 -7.02 -10.41 17.48
C PRO A 234 -6.00 -11.54 17.34
N GLU A 235 -6.20 -12.49 16.41
CA GLU A 235 -5.22 -13.54 16.13
C GLU A 235 -3.91 -12.98 15.58
N GLY A 236 -2.80 -13.33 16.22
CA GLY A 236 -1.51 -12.70 15.96
C GLY A 236 -1.01 -12.81 14.52
N TYR A 237 -1.43 -13.82 13.74
CA TYR A 237 -0.97 -13.98 12.37
C TYR A 237 -1.58 -12.96 11.40
N TYR A 238 -2.74 -12.37 11.69
CA TYR A 238 -3.26 -11.27 10.87
C TYR A 238 -2.43 -10.01 11.06
N PHE A 239 -2.14 -9.64 12.30
CA PHE A 239 -1.30 -8.47 12.55
C PHE A 239 0.16 -8.72 12.13
N TYR A 240 0.83 -9.75 12.65
CA TYR A 240 2.26 -9.94 12.38
C TYR A 240 2.54 -10.55 11.00
N GLY A 241 1.70 -11.49 10.56
CA GLY A 241 1.90 -12.19 9.29
C GLY A 241 1.44 -11.36 8.09
N TYR A 242 0.25 -10.78 8.14
CA TYR A 242 -0.26 -10.03 7.00
C TYR A 242 0.19 -8.59 7.08
N MET A 243 -0.17 -7.87 8.14
CA MET A 243 0.10 -6.44 8.22
C MET A 243 1.58 -6.12 8.44
N VAL A 244 2.33 -6.81 9.30
CA VAL A 244 3.76 -6.47 9.51
C VAL A 244 4.63 -7.09 8.42
N LEU A 245 4.61 -8.41 8.25
CA LEU A 245 5.54 -9.10 7.34
C LEU A 245 5.31 -8.76 5.86
N MET A 246 4.06 -8.68 5.37
CA MET A 246 3.84 -8.40 3.95
C MET A 246 4.25 -6.97 3.58
N ASN A 247 3.96 -5.98 4.42
CA ASN A 247 4.37 -4.58 4.16
C ASN A 247 5.86 -4.35 4.43
N ALA A 248 6.52 -5.16 5.28
CA ALA A 248 7.96 -5.01 5.53
C ALA A 248 8.81 -5.06 4.24
N PHE A 249 8.36 -5.78 3.20
CA PHE A 249 9.02 -5.77 1.90
C PHE A 249 9.01 -4.38 1.23
N TRP A 250 7.90 -3.64 1.31
CA TRP A 250 7.73 -2.27 0.78
C TRP A 250 8.37 -1.19 1.66
N ILE A 251 8.85 -1.56 2.86
CA ILE A 251 9.72 -0.69 3.68
C ILE A 251 11.20 -0.97 3.39
N VAL A 252 11.62 -2.22 3.59
CA VAL A 252 13.03 -2.58 3.62
C VAL A 252 13.66 -2.50 2.23
N ILE A 253 13.03 -3.07 1.21
CA ILE A 253 13.59 -3.09 -0.14
C ILE A 253 13.65 -1.66 -0.69
N PRO A 254 12.57 -0.85 -0.67
CA PRO A 254 12.63 0.54 -1.09
C PRO A 254 13.65 1.39 -0.32
N GLY A 255 13.82 1.18 0.99
CA GLY A 255 14.86 1.84 1.78
C GLY A 255 16.28 1.56 1.26
N LEU A 256 16.59 0.28 0.96
CA LEU A 256 17.87 -0.11 0.37
C LEU A 256 18.06 0.48 -1.03
N LEU A 257 16.99 0.52 -1.84
CA LEU A 257 17.02 1.08 -3.20
C LEU A 257 17.19 2.61 -3.20
N LEU A 258 16.64 3.31 -2.21
CA LEU A 258 16.88 4.74 -1.99
C LEU A 258 18.34 5.00 -1.66
N ALA A 259 18.92 4.24 -0.73
CA ALA A 259 20.33 4.37 -0.38
C ALA A 259 21.23 4.10 -1.61
N GLN A 260 20.93 3.05 -2.37
CA GLN A 260 21.65 2.71 -3.60
C GLN A 260 21.60 3.86 -4.64
N SER A 261 20.40 4.38 -4.94
CA SER A 261 20.25 5.48 -5.90
C SER A 261 20.86 6.79 -5.39
N GLY A 262 20.80 7.05 -4.08
CA GLY A 262 21.45 8.19 -3.44
C GLY A 262 22.97 8.16 -3.63
N VAL A 263 23.60 7.02 -3.34
CA VAL A 263 25.04 6.83 -3.55
C VAL A 263 25.42 7.01 -5.01
N ALA A 264 24.67 6.39 -5.94
CA ALA A 264 24.93 6.50 -7.38
C ALA A 264 24.83 7.97 -7.86
N THR A 265 23.81 8.69 -7.42
CA THR A 265 23.59 10.10 -7.75
C THR A 265 24.75 10.98 -7.25
N VAL A 266 25.14 10.84 -5.99
CA VAL A 266 26.25 11.62 -5.40
C VAL A 266 27.57 11.35 -6.14
N GLN A 267 27.86 10.09 -6.47
CA GLN A 267 29.06 9.72 -7.22
C GLN A 267 29.07 10.32 -8.63
N ALA A 268 27.90 10.35 -9.31
CA ALA A 268 27.78 10.94 -10.64
C ALA A 268 28.10 12.44 -10.62
N PHE A 269 27.50 13.20 -9.69
CA PHE A 269 27.77 14.63 -9.56
C PHE A 269 29.22 14.93 -9.14
N ALA A 270 29.82 14.12 -8.26
CA ALA A 270 31.22 14.28 -7.88
C ALA A 270 32.18 14.07 -9.06
N ARG A 271 31.87 13.14 -9.98
CA ARG A 271 32.65 12.93 -11.21
C ARG A 271 32.48 14.09 -12.18
N ALA A 272 31.25 14.55 -12.40
CA ALA A 272 30.97 15.71 -13.27
C ALA A 272 31.71 16.97 -12.79
N GLY A 273 31.71 17.25 -11.48
CA GLY A 273 32.44 18.39 -10.91
C GLY A 273 33.96 18.29 -11.02
N LYS A 274 34.53 17.08 -11.10
CA LYS A 274 35.97 16.89 -11.36
C LYS A 274 36.33 17.10 -12.83
N MET A 275 35.44 16.74 -13.75
CA MET A 275 35.64 16.96 -15.19
C MET A 275 35.57 18.45 -15.53
N ALA A 276 34.56 19.15 -15.01
CA ALA A 276 34.40 20.59 -15.23
C ALA A 276 35.55 21.47 -14.67
N LYS A 277 36.41 20.93 -13.80
CA LYS A 277 37.61 21.64 -13.30
C LYS A 277 38.87 21.37 -14.14
N ARG A 278 38.81 20.42 -15.07
CA ARG A 278 39.93 20.04 -15.94
C ARG A 278 39.84 20.69 -17.32
N ASP A 279 38.66 21.17 -17.69
CA ASP A 279 38.38 21.93 -18.91
C ASP A 279 38.53 23.44 -18.64
#